data_AF-A0A7X8AD81-F1
#
_entry.id   AF-A0A7X8AD81-F1
#
_cell.length_a   1.000
_cell.length_b   1.000
_cell.length_c   1.000
_cell.angle_alpha   90.00
_cell.angle_beta   90.00
_cell.angle_gamma   90.00
#
_symmetry.space_group_name_H-M   'P 1'
#
loop_
_entity.id
_entity.type
_entity.pdbx_description
1 polymer ?
#
loop_
_entity_poly.entity_id
_entity_poly.type
_entity_poly.pdbx_seq_one_letter_code
_entity_poly.pdbx_strand_id
1 'polypeptide(L)'
;MEVLARNYDKLKQLCGYRKSGLYCFKSYEDIFEDTILFVAQDKKAASLKSDKEIIDYFCYRYRMIQFQTINDNKQLKEIHYADYLQARQKIEETNNF
;
A
#
# COMPACT_ATOMS: atom_id res chain seq x y z
N MET A 1 -9.44 -3.39 -20.10
CA MET A 1 -8.55 -2.30 -19.64
C MET A 1 -9.08 -0.91 -19.89
N GLU A 2 -9.81 -0.68 -20.99
CA GLU A 2 -10.42 0.63 -21.31
C GLU A 2 -11.28 1.22 -20.17
N VAL A 3 -11.98 0.37 -19.41
CA VAL A 3 -12.76 0.78 -18.23
C VAL A 3 -11.92 1.53 -17.19
N LEU A 4 -10.70 1.07 -16.89
CA LEU A 4 -9.85 1.74 -15.90
C LEU A 4 -9.39 3.11 -16.41
N ALA A 5 -8.99 3.18 -17.69
CA ALA A 5 -8.56 4.44 -18.31
C ALA A 5 -9.71 5.47 -18.34
N ARG A 6 -10.91 5.07 -18.77
CA ARG A 6 -12.09 5.96 -18.81
C ARG A 6 -12.54 6.45 -17.43
N ASN A 7 -12.23 5.69 -16.37
CA ASN A 7 -12.61 6.00 -14.99
C ASN A 7 -11.44 6.46 -14.13
N TYR A 8 -10.27 6.77 -14.70
CA TYR A 8 -9.04 7.00 -13.95
C TYR A 8 -9.19 8.09 -12.87
N ASP A 9 -9.75 9.25 -13.22
CA ASP A 9 -9.96 10.35 -12.26
C ASP A 9 -10.99 9.98 -11.18
N LYS A 10 -12.05 9.27 -11.56
CA LYS A 10 -13.06 8.77 -10.62
C LYS A 10 -12.45 7.78 -9.63
N LEU A 11 -11.60 6.87 -10.11
CA LEU A 11 -10.90 5.90 -9.28
C LEU A 11 -9.95 6.60 -8.30
N LYS A 12 -9.23 7.65 -8.74
CA LYS A 12 -8.41 8.48 -7.83
C LYS A 12 -9.27 9.08 -6.71
N GLN A 13 -10.41 9.67 -7.04
CA GLN A 13 -11.31 10.24 -6.03
C GLN A 13 -11.83 9.18 -5.05
N LEU A 14 -12.28 8.02 -5.55
CA LEU A 14 -12.81 6.93 -4.73
C LEU A 14 -11.78 6.29 -3.80
N CYS A 15 -10.53 6.20 -4.24
CA CYS A 15 -9.44 5.59 -3.47
C CYS A 15 -8.85 6.51 -2.39
N GLY A 16 -9.41 7.71 -2.22
CA GLY A 16 -9.00 8.64 -1.17
C GLY A 16 -7.78 9.47 -1.56
N TYR A 17 -7.80 10.05 -2.76
CA TYR A 17 -6.79 10.99 -3.26
C TYR A 17 -6.33 11.96 -2.17
N ARG A 18 -5.01 11.98 -1.91
CA ARG A 18 -4.32 12.80 -0.90
C ARG A 18 -4.63 12.50 0.56
N LYS A 19 -5.27 11.37 0.89
CA LYS A 19 -5.32 10.90 2.28
C LYS A 19 -3.92 10.40 2.69
N SER A 20 -3.37 10.96 3.76
CA SER A 20 -2.05 10.57 4.27
C SER A 20 -2.11 9.21 4.96
N GLY A 21 -1.09 8.39 4.75
CA GLY A 21 -0.84 7.17 5.53
C GLY A 21 0.64 6.82 5.60
N LEU A 22 1.00 5.91 6.51
CA LEU A 22 2.38 5.48 6.75
C LEU A 22 2.77 4.37 5.76
N TYR A 23 3.02 4.75 4.51
CA TYR A 23 3.22 3.83 3.38
C TYR A 23 4.69 3.52 3.06
N CYS A 24 5.59 3.53 4.04
CA CYS A 24 7.03 3.42 3.78
C CYS A 24 7.53 4.48 2.78
N PHE A 25 8.33 4.07 1.80
CA PHE A 25 8.82 4.91 0.70
C PHE A 25 7.79 5.08 -0.42
N LYS A 26 6.65 4.37 -0.39
CA LYS A 26 5.62 4.47 -1.43
C LYS A 26 4.71 5.66 -1.16
N SER A 27 4.49 6.47 -2.18
CA SER A 27 3.46 7.49 -2.17
C SER A 27 2.06 6.88 -2.38
N TYR A 28 1.03 7.70 -2.16
CA TYR A 28 -0.33 7.34 -2.53
C TYR A 28 -0.44 7.03 -4.03
N GLU A 29 0.24 7.85 -4.85
CA GLU A 29 0.31 7.72 -6.30
C GLU A 29 0.96 6.39 -6.71
N ASP A 30 2.04 5.98 -6.05
CA ASP A 30 2.70 4.70 -6.33
C ASP A 30 1.76 3.52 -6.07
N ILE A 31 1.06 3.53 -4.92
CA ILE A 31 0.09 2.47 -4.60
C ILE A 31 -1.06 2.45 -5.62
N PHE A 32 -1.49 3.62 -6.09
CA PHE A 32 -2.56 3.72 -7.07
C PHE A 32 -2.14 3.14 -8.43
N GLU A 33 -0.97 3.54 -8.95
CA GLU A 33 -0.45 3.03 -10.22
C GLU A 33 -0.13 1.52 -10.15
N ASP A 34 0.43 1.06 -9.04
CA ASP A 34 0.63 -0.37 -8.78
C ASP A 34 -0.69 -1.13 -8.82
N THR A 35 -1.76 -0.54 -8.28
CA THR A 35 -3.10 -1.15 -8.33
C THR A 35 -3.66 -1.19 -9.75
N ILE A 36 -3.44 -0.15 -10.56
CA ILE A 36 -3.82 -0.14 -11.99
C ILE A 36 -3.13 -1.28 -12.71
N LEU A 37 -1.82 -1.42 -12.55
CA LEU A 37 -1.04 -2.50 -13.17
C LEU A 37 -1.51 -3.88 -12.67
N PHE A 38 -1.73 -4.02 -11.37
CA PHE A 38 -2.22 -5.25 -10.76
C PHE A 38 -3.56 -5.67 -11.38
N VAL A 39 -4.57 -4.78 -11.34
CA VAL A 39 -5.92 -5.10 -11.83
C VAL A 39 -5.92 -5.31 -13.35
N ALA A 40 -5.03 -4.64 -14.08
CA ALA A 40 -4.88 -4.81 -15.52
C ALA A 40 -4.49 -6.22 -15.96
N GLN A 41 -3.65 -6.86 -15.15
CA GLN A 41 -3.08 -8.17 -15.43
C GLN A 41 -3.85 -9.30 -14.72
N ASP A 42 -4.81 -8.95 -13.87
CA ASP A 42 -5.53 -9.92 -13.05
C ASP A 42 -6.61 -10.67 -13.82
N LYS A 43 -6.51 -11.99 -13.82
CA LYS A 43 -7.50 -12.90 -14.43
C LYS A 43 -8.89 -12.70 -13.85
N LYS A 44 -9.01 -12.40 -12.56
CA LYS A 44 -10.31 -12.14 -11.93
C LYS A 44 -10.94 -10.87 -12.50
N ALA A 45 -10.17 -9.80 -12.67
CA ALA A 45 -10.64 -8.57 -13.29
C ALA A 45 -11.10 -8.79 -14.73
N ALA A 46 -10.35 -9.62 -15.49
CA ALA A 46 -10.70 -9.97 -16.86
C ALA A 46 -12.03 -10.76 -16.99
N SER A 47 -12.48 -11.44 -15.92
CA SER A 47 -13.75 -12.17 -15.91
C SER A 47 -14.99 -11.32 -15.57
N LEU A 48 -14.80 -10.07 -15.10
CA LEU A 48 -15.90 -9.18 -14.72
C LEU A 48 -16.56 -8.60 -15.96
N LYS A 49 -17.90 -8.46 -15.93
CA LYS A 49 -18.69 -8.11 -17.13
C LYS A 49 -19.19 -6.68 -17.14
N SER A 50 -19.21 -6.01 -16.00
CA SER A 50 -19.68 -4.63 -15.89
C SER A 50 -18.59 -3.66 -15.40
N ASP A 51 -18.67 -2.41 -15.86
CA ASP A 51 -17.80 -1.33 -15.39
C ASP A 51 -17.91 -1.15 -13.87
N LYS A 52 -19.12 -1.32 -13.31
CA LYS A 52 -19.34 -1.24 -11.86
C LYS A 52 -18.55 -2.31 -11.11
N GLU A 53 -18.62 -3.57 -11.55
CA GLU A 53 -17.87 -4.66 -10.91
C GLU A 53 -16.36 -4.42 -10.98
N ILE A 54 -15.86 -3.92 -12.11
CA ILE A 54 -14.43 -3.62 -12.28
C ILE A 54 -14.00 -2.48 -11.35
N ILE A 55 -14.81 -1.42 -11.23
CA ILE A 55 -14.56 -0.28 -10.33
C ILE A 55 -14.57 -0.73 -8.86
N ASP A 56 -15.58 -1.51 -8.46
CA ASP A 56 -15.68 -2.04 -7.10
C ASP A 56 -14.49 -2.95 -6.77
N TYR A 57 -14.13 -3.82 -7.73
CA TYR A 57 -12.98 -4.70 -7.60
C TYR A 57 -11.67 -3.92 -7.48
N PHE A 58 -11.48 -2.88 -8.30
CA PHE A 58 -10.34 -1.99 -8.21
C PHE A 58 -10.23 -1.35 -6.82
N CYS A 59 -11.34 -0.78 -6.32
CA CYS A 59 -11.35 -0.13 -5.01
C CYS A 59 -11.06 -1.13 -3.88
N TYR A 60 -11.54 -2.37 -3.99
CA TYR A 60 -11.20 -3.44 -3.06
C TYR A 60 -9.70 -3.77 -3.09
N ARG A 61 -9.13 -3.98 -4.28
CA ARG A 61 -7.70 -4.31 -4.43
C ARG A 61 -6.80 -3.19 -3.97
N TYR A 62 -7.15 -1.94 -4.27
CA TYR A 62 -6.46 -0.75 -3.79
C TYR A 62 -6.34 -0.76 -2.25
N ARG A 63 -7.47 -0.93 -1.54
CA ARG A 63 -7.47 -0.97 -0.06
C ARG A 63 -6.66 -2.12 0.49
N MET A 64 -6.69 -3.27 -0.18
CA MET A 64 -5.92 -4.45 0.23
C MET A 64 -4.41 -4.21 0.10
N ILE A 65 -3.96 -3.66 -1.03
CA ILE A 65 -2.55 -3.30 -1.26
C ILE A 65 -2.10 -2.20 -0.29
N GLN A 66 -2.97 -1.22 -0.06
CA GLN A 66 -2.73 -0.14 0.91
C GLN A 66 -2.55 -0.70 2.33
N PHE A 67 -3.43 -1.61 2.76
CA PHE A 67 -3.31 -2.27 4.06
C PHE A 67 -2.01 -3.07 4.19
N GLN A 68 -1.68 -3.86 3.16
CA GLN A 68 -0.43 -4.62 3.14
C GLN A 68 0.79 -3.69 3.25
N THR A 69 0.81 -2.60 2.47
CA THR A 69 1.91 -1.63 2.47
C THR A 69 2.10 -0.98 3.84
N ILE A 70 1.01 -0.62 4.54
CA ILE A 70 1.09 -0.11 5.92
C ILE A 70 1.66 -1.18 6.85
N ASN A 71 1.19 -2.42 6.73
CA ASN A 71 1.62 -3.50 7.62
C ASN A 71 3.10 -3.85 7.42
N ASP A 72 3.54 -3.92 6.17
CA ASP A 72 4.94 -4.13 5.81
C ASP A 72 5.80 -2.99 6.35
N ASN A 73 5.32 -1.74 6.28
CA ASN A 73 6.05 -0.62 6.88
C ASN A 73 6.18 -0.73 8.39
N LYS A 74 5.13 -1.20 9.08
CA LYS A 74 5.16 -1.42 10.53
C LYS A 74 6.20 -2.48 10.87
N GLN A 75 6.20 -3.61 10.16
CA GLN A 75 7.17 -4.70 10.36
C GLN A 75 8.61 -4.23 10.12
N LEU A 76 8.87 -3.44 9.08
CA LEU A 76 10.20 -2.88 8.82
C LEU A 76 10.71 -1.93 9.92
N LYS A 77 9.81 -1.27 10.65
CA LYS A 77 10.14 -0.36 11.76
C LYS A 77 10.19 -1.05 13.11
N GLU A 78 9.69 -2.28 13.21
CA GLU A 78 9.67 -3.05 14.44
C GLU A 78 11.07 -3.62 14.67
N ILE A 79 11.83 -3.01 15.59
CA ILE A 79 13.07 -3.58 16.07
C ILE A 79 12.72 -4.80 16.90
N HIS A 80 13.30 -5.95 16.59
CA HIS A 80 13.12 -7.14 17.42
C HIS A 80 13.57 -6.84 18.86
N TYR A 81 12.82 -7.30 19.87
CA TYR A 81 13.11 -7.03 21.28
C TYR A 81 14.56 -7.37 21.68
N ALA A 82 15.14 -8.42 21.10
CA ALA A 82 16.54 -8.79 21.32
C ALA A 82 17.52 -7.70 20.82
N ASP A 83 17.26 -7.14 19.64
CA ASP A 83 18.07 -6.07 19.04
C ASP A 83 17.90 -4.77 19.82
N TYR A 84 16.70 -4.51 20.36
CA TYR A 84 16.47 -3.38 21.26
C TYR A 84 17.31 -3.48 22.54
N LEU A 85 17.39 -4.66 23.17
CA LEU A 85 18.21 -4.88 24.36
C LEU A 85 19.71 -4.67 24.06
N GLN A 86 20.20 -5.17 22.93
CA GLN A 86 21.59 -4.98 22.52
C GLN A 86 21.90 -3.51 22.17
N ALA A 87 21.00 -2.82 21.49
CA ALA A 87 21.15 -1.39 21.19
C ALA A 87 21.17 -0.57 22.48
N ARG A 88 20.33 -0.91 23.47
CA ARG A 88 20.30 -0.23 24.77
C ARG A 88 21.60 -0.43 25.56
N GLN A 89 22.13 -1.66 25.60
CA GLN A 89 23.41 -1.97 26.25
C GLN A 89 24.58 -1.19 25.63
N LYS A 90 24.66 -1.14 24.29
CA LYS A 90 25.69 -0.35 23.59
C LYS A 90 25.61 1.15 23.90
N ILE A 91 24.41 1.71 24.02
CA ILE A 91 24.21 3.11 24.41
C ILE A 91 24.65 3.36 25.85
N GLU A 92 24.29 2.45 26.77
CA GLU A 92 24.70 2.52 28.19
C GLU A 92 26.24 2.41 28.34
N GLU A 93 26.91 1.58 27.55
CA GLU A 93 28.37 1.47 27.54
C GLU A 93 29.07 2.70 26.97
N THR A 94 28.51 3.33 25.94
CA THR A 94 29.10 4.51 25.27
C THR A 94 29.00 5.77 26.14
N ASN A 95 27.96 5.88 26.97
CA ASN A 95 27.76 7.04 27.87
C ASN A 95 28.52 6.94 29.20
N ASN A 96 29.22 5.83 29.45
CA ASN A 96 30.03 5.62 30.66
C ASN A 96 31.53 5.91 30.43
N PHE A 97 31.89 6.59 29.34
CA PHE A 97 33.23 7.11 29.05
C PHE A 97 33.25 8.63 29.00
#